data_AF-A0A1Z7YW09-F1
#
_entry.id   AF-A0A1Z7YW09-F1
#
_cell.length_a   1.000
_cell.length_b   1.000
_cell.length_c   1.000
_cell.angle_alpha   90.00
_cell.angle_beta   90.00
_cell.angle_gamma   90.00
#
_symmetry.space_group_name_H-M   'P 1'
#
loop_
_entity.id
_entity.type
_entity.pdbx_description
1 polymer ?
#
loop_
_entity_poly.entity_id
_entity_poly.type
_entity_poly.pdbx_seq_one_letter_code
_entity_poly.pdbx_strand_id
1 'polypeptide(L)'
;MGDILVSDELAISLLDAAVKTALSHRGKLREEYALGQLEAISNVIYILCINQGGMEQLELACLKQATLAVGRLDELDNGNGLGLGKQFA
;
A
#
# COMPACT_ATOMS: atom_id res chain seq x y z
N MET A 1 9.37 -14.82 -22.93
CA MET A 1 9.55 -13.89 -21.80
C MET A 1 10.26 -14.69 -20.72
N GLY A 2 11.36 -14.17 -20.16
CA GLY A 2 12.04 -14.84 -19.06
C GLY A 2 11.27 -14.65 -17.76
N ASP A 3 11.31 -15.64 -16.89
CA ASP A 3 10.72 -15.54 -15.56
C ASP A 3 11.47 -14.47 -14.74
N ILE A 4 10.73 -13.61 -14.04
CA ILE A 4 11.31 -12.64 -13.12
C ILE A 4 11.54 -13.35 -11.78
N LEU A 5 12.80 -13.59 -11.45
CA LEU A 5 13.18 -14.11 -10.14
C LEU A 5 12.97 -13.04 -9.08
N VAL A 6 12.04 -13.28 -8.16
CA VAL A 6 11.74 -12.39 -7.03
C VAL A 6 12.35 -13.00 -5.78
N SER A 7 13.18 -12.23 -5.07
CA SER A 7 13.59 -12.60 -3.72
C SER A 7 12.44 -12.33 -2.76
N ASP A 8 11.98 -13.38 -2.09
CA ASP A 8 10.99 -13.34 -1.03
C ASP A 8 11.41 -12.41 0.11
N GLU A 9 12.65 -12.50 0.58
CA GLU A 9 13.21 -11.66 1.63
C GLU A 9 13.18 -10.17 1.26
N LEU A 10 13.58 -9.82 0.03
CA LEU A 10 13.55 -8.44 -0.45
C LEU A 10 12.12 -7.93 -0.63
N ALA A 11 11.22 -8.77 -1.15
CA ALA A 11 9.82 -8.41 -1.32
C ALA A 11 9.11 -8.20 0.03
N ILE A 12 9.35 -9.07 1.01
CA ILE A 12 8.86 -8.92 2.39
C ILE A 12 9.42 -7.63 3.01
N SER A 13 10.72 -7.39 2.86
CA SER A 13 11.37 -6.20 3.41
C SER A 13 10.82 -4.91 2.79
N LEU A 14 10.55 -4.93 1.48
CA LEU A 14 9.96 -3.79 0.77
C LEU A 14 8.52 -3.52 1.24
N LEU A 15 7.70 -4.58 1.38
CA LEU A 15 6.34 -4.45 1.91
C LEU A 15 6.35 -3.88 3.34
N ASP A 16 7.22 -4.40 4.20
CA ASP A 16 7.36 -3.91 5.59
C ASP A 16 7.80 -2.44 5.64
N ALA A 17 8.76 -2.03 4.79
CA ALA A 17 9.19 -0.64 4.69
C ALA A 17 8.04 0.29 4.22
N ALA A 18 7.24 -0.15 3.24
CA ALA A 18 6.08 0.60 2.78
C ALA A 18 5.02 0.75 3.88
N VAL A 19 4.72 -0.33 4.61
CA VAL A 19 3.78 -0.32 5.74
C VAL A 19 4.27 0.63 6.84
N LYS A 20 5.54 0.54 7.24
CA LYS A 20 6.13 1.42 8.25
C LYS A 20 6.09 2.88 7.81
N THR A 21 6.34 3.16 6.54
CA THR A 21 6.24 4.51 5.97
C THR A 21 4.81 5.05 6.08
N ALA A 22 3.81 4.28 5.63
CA ALA A 22 2.41 4.65 5.73
C ALA A 22 1.97 4.91 7.18
N LEU A 23 2.35 4.01 8.11
CA LEU A 23 2.06 4.17 9.53
C LEU A 23 2.73 5.43 10.12
N SER A 24 3.96 5.73 9.73
CA SER A 24 4.68 6.91 10.21
C SER A 24 4.02 8.23 9.76
N HIS A 25 3.22 8.19 8.70
CA HIS A 25 2.50 9.34 8.15
C HIS A 25 1.03 9.42 8.58
N ARG A 26 0.54 8.48 9.38
CA ARG A 26 -0.85 8.49 9.86
C ARG A 26 -1.17 9.75 10.68
N GLY A 27 -2.27 10.41 10.33
CA GLY A 27 -2.71 11.68 10.91
C GLY A 27 -1.87 12.89 10.50
N LYS A 28 -0.97 12.78 9.51
CA LYS A 28 -0.07 13.85 9.07
C LYS A 28 -0.40 14.28 7.63
N LEU A 29 0.12 15.44 7.23
CA LEU A 29 -0.11 16.06 5.92
C LEU A 29 0.09 15.12 4.71
N ARG A 30 0.99 14.14 4.82
CA ARG A 30 1.33 13.22 3.72
C ARG A 30 0.74 11.82 3.89
N GLU A 31 -0.29 11.65 4.72
CA GLU A 31 -0.96 10.35 4.92
C GLU A 31 -1.47 9.77 3.60
N GLU A 32 -2.24 10.55 2.83
CA GLU A 32 -2.81 10.14 1.54
C GLU A 32 -1.73 9.68 0.55
N TYR A 33 -0.66 10.47 0.40
CA TYR A 33 0.49 10.10 -0.43
C TYR A 33 1.13 8.78 0.01
N ALA A 34 1.35 8.61 1.32
CA ALA A 34 1.99 7.41 1.85
C ALA A 34 1.11 6.16 1.71
N LEU A 35 -0.22 6.31 1.81
CA LEU A 35 -1.18 5.23 1.56
C LEU A 35 -1.23 4.84 0.08
N GLY A 36 -1.24 5.82 -0.83
CA GLY A 36 -1.15 5.54 -2.27
C GLY A 36 0.14 4.78 -2.64
N GLN A 37 1.26 5.12 -1.99
CA GLN A 37 2.52 4.36 -2.15
C GLN A 37 2.41 2.94 -1.61
N LEU A 38 1.79 2.74 -0.44
CA LEU A 38 1.58 1.40 0.13
C LEU A 38 0.71 0.53 -0.79
N GLU A 39 -0.37 1.07 -1.32
CA GLU A 39 -1.26 0.39 -2.27
C GLU A 39 -0.49 -0.04 -3.52
N ALA A 40 0.21 0.89 -4.16
CA ALA A 40 0.93 0.64 -5.39
C ALA A 40 2.05 -0.40 -5.20
N ILE A 41 2.84 -0.26 -4.13
CA ILE A 41 3.92 -1.21 -3.81
C ILE A 41 3.36 -2.60 -3.52
N SER A 42 2.28 -2.69 -2.74
CA SER A 42 1.63 -3.98 -2.43
C SER A 42 1.14 -4.69 -3.71
N ASN A 43 0.52 -3.96 -4.63
CA ASN A 43 0.06 -4.51 -5.91
C ASN A 43 1.22 -4.95 -6.81
N VAL A 44 2.30 -4.17 -6.88
CA VAL A 44 3.49 -4.53 -7.65
C VAL A 44 4.11 -5.83 -7.10
N ILE A 45 4.29 -5.93 -5.78
CA ILE A 45 4.82 -7.15 -5.17
C ILE A 45 3.89 -8.34 -5.45
N TYR A 46 2.58 -8.16 -5.32
CA TYR A 46 1.60 -9.21 -5.62
C TYR A 46 1.75 -9.74 -7.04
N ILE A 47 1.78 -8.86 -8.05
CA ILE A 47 1.93 -9.24 -9.47
C ILE A 47 3.26 -9.96 -9.71
N LEU A 48 4.32 -9.53 -9.02
CA LEU A 48 5.62 -10.17 -9.13
C LEU A 48 5.61 -11.57 -8.51
N CYS A 49 4.88 -11.81 -7.43
CA CYS A 49 4.90 -13.08 -6.71
C CYS A 49 3.85 -14.09 -7.18
N ILE A 50 2.77 -13.63 -7.81
CA ILE A 50 1.63 -14.49 -8.16
C ILE A 50 2.06 -15.65 -9.06
N ASN A 51 1.58 -16.86 -8.73
CA ASN A 51 1.85 -18.10 -9.46
C ASN A 51 3.33 -18.55 -9.48
N GLN A 52 4.22 -17.96 -8.67
CA GLN A 52 5.60 -18.43 -8.54
C GLN A 52 5.74 -19.66 -7.62
N GLY A 53 4.73 -19.94 -6.80
CA GLY A 53 4.69 -21.05 -5.84
C GLY A 53 5.55 -20.77 -4.59
N GLY A 54 5.01 -21.08 -3.40
CA GLY A 54 5.72 -20.88 -2.12
C GLY A 54 5.70 -19.44 -1.59
N MET A 55 4.96 -18.53 -2.24
CA MET A 55 4.80 -17.13 -1.83
C MET A 55 3.37 -16.78 -1.40
N GLU A 56 2.52 -17.77 -1.11
CA GLU A 56 1.09 -17.58 -0.88
C GLU A 56 0.81 -16.63 0.31
N GLN A 57 1.67 -16.68 1.34
CA GLN A 57 1.56 -15.77 2.49
C GLN A 57 1.91 -14.33 2.15
N LEU A 58 2.91 -14.14 1.28
CA LEU A 58 3.30 -12.82 0.80
C LEU A 58 2.23 -12.24 -0.13
N GLU A 59 1.65 -13.07 -1.00
CA GLU A 59 0.50 -12.69 -1.84
C GLU A 59 -0.67 -12.20 -0.99
N LEU A 60 -1.05 -12.97 0.04
CA LEU A 60 -2.12 -12.60 0.97
C LEU A 60 -1.80 -11.33 1.75
N ALA A 61 -0.55 -11.17 2.19
CA ALA A 61 -0.10 -9.96 2.88
C ALA A 61 -0.23 -8.73 1.97
N CYS A 62 0.18 -8.82 0.71
CA CYS A 62 0.06 -7.75 -0.27
C CYS A 62 -1.41 -7.35 -0.49
N LEU A 63 -2.28 -8.32 -0.77
CA LEU A 63 -3.72 -8.08 -0.96
C LEU A 63 -4.35 -7.39 0.25
N LYS A 64 -3.99 -7.84 1.46
CA LYS A 64 -4.46 -7.23 2.71
C LYS A 64 -3.98 -5.78 2.84
N GLN A 65 -2.71 -5.50 2.60
CA GLN A 65 -2.18 -4.13 2.74
C GLN A 65 -2.75 -3.18 1.68
N ALA A 66 -2.89 -3.62 0.43
CA ALA A 66 -3.55 -2.84 -0.62
C ALA A 66 -4.99 -2.49 -0.23
N THR A 67 -5.76 -3.48 0.24
CA THR A 67 -7.15 -3.28 0.68
C THR A 67 -7.24 -2.30 1.85
N LEU A 68 -6.34 -2.42 2.83
CA LEU A 68 -6.30 -1.50 3.99
C LEU A 68 -5.92 -0.08 3.57
N ALA A 69 -5.00 0.07 2.62
CA ALA A 69 -4.59 1.37 2.11
C ALA A 69 -5.76 2.07 1.40
N VAL A 70 -6.44 1.37 0.49
CA VAL A 70 -7.64 1.89 -0.21
C VAL A 70 -8.75 2.22 0.78
N GLY A 71 -9.08 1.32 1.69
CA GLY A 71 -10.14 1.58 2.68
C GLY A 71 -9.83 2.80 3.55
N ARG A 72 -8.55 3.04 3.87
CA ARG A 72 -8.14 4.25 4.60
C ARG A 72 -8.20 5.51 3.72
N LEU A 73 -7.88 5.43 2.44
CA LEU A 73 -8.06 6.53 1.50
C LEU A 73 -9.54 6.91 1.38
N ASP A 74 -10.43 5.93 1.26
CA ASP A 74 -11.87 6.14 1.25
C ASP A 74 -12.36 6.82 2.54
N GLU A 75 -11.83 6.44 3.70
CA GLU A 75 -12.12 7.12 4.98
C GLU A 75 -11.68 8.60 4.98
N LEU A 76 -10.51 8.90 4.41
CA LEU A 76 -9.98 10.26 4.33
C LEU A 76 -10.81 11.12 3.37
N ASP A 77 -11.21 10.57 2.22
CA ASP A 77 -12.05 11.26 1.24
C ASP A 77 -13.45 11.57 1.80
N ASN A 78 -14.06 10.59 2.48
CA ASN A 78 -15.36 10.75 3.13
C ASN A 78 -15.31 11.67 4.37
N GLY A 79 -14.19 11.67 5.10
CA GLY A 79 -13.95 12.53 6.26
C GLY A 79 -13.65 13.99 5.88
N ASN A 80 -12.99 14.23 4.74
CA ASN A 80 -12.71 15.56 4.21
C ASN A 80 -13.97 16.30 3.73
N GLY A 81 -15.09 15.59 3.51
CA GLY A 81 -16.37 16.19 3.13
C GLY A 81 -17.11 16.94 4.26
N LEU A 82 -16.70 16.78 5.52
CA LEU A 82 -17.45 17.29 6.69
C LEU A 82 -16.77 18.40 7.50
N GLY A 83 -15.62 18.92 7.07
CA GLY A 83 -15.09 20.11 7.73
C GLY A 83 -13.63 20.41 7.44
N LEU A 84 -13.36 21.09 6.33
CA LEU A 84 -12.44 22.22 6.27
C LEU A 84 -12.59 22.88 4.89
N GLY A 85 -12.88 24.17 4.91
CA GLY A 85 -13.27 24.94 3.75
C GLY A 85 -12.26 24.86 2.60
N LYS A 86 -12.81 24.68 1.39
CA LYS A 86 -12.24 25.31 0.20
C LYS A 86 -12.28 26.83 0.39
N GLN A 87 -11.30 27.39 1.11
CA GLN A 87 -10.95 28.80 1.06
C GLN A 87 -9.62 28.93 0.33
N PHE A 88 -9.65 28.69 -0.98
CA PHE A 88 -8.72 29.29 -1.91
C PHE A 88 -9.49 29.61 -3.19
N ALA A 89 -10.14 30.77 -3.17
CA ALA A 89 -10.48 31.61 -4.31
C ALA A 89 -10.81 33.01 -3.78
#